data_AF-K6XP93-F1
#
_entry.id   AF-K6XP93-F1
#
_cell.length_a   1.000
_cell.length_b   1.000
_cell.length_c   1.000
_cell.angle_alpha   90.00
_cell.angle_beta   90.00
_cell.angle_gamma   90.00
#
_symmetry.space_group_name_H-M   'P 1'
#
loop_
_entity.id
_entity.type
_entity.pdbx_description
1 polymer ?
#
loop_
_entity_poly.entity_id
_entity_poly.type
_entity_poly.pdbx_seq_one_letter_code
_entity_poly.pdbx_strand_id
1 'polypeptide(L)'
;AARGAPVVAICGGFQMLARTIDDTIESGRGRVDGLGVFDLDISFSTDKTLRQVSGTGRGERIGGYEIHHGRVVGSREDTWIVDDVAGPEGAVRGAVRGTHWHGLLANDAFRRRLLTEVAAEAGVRGFRVAGDTAVEGIRRRQVDTMADLVAEHLDMDAVMRLIATGPPASAPVIRHHLDPDAGSAQTLSWPND
;
A
#
# COMPACT_ATOMS: atom_id res chain seq x y z
N ALA A 1 17.37 -1.80 -10.97
CA ALA A 1 18.18 -3.03 -10.82
C ALA A 1 19.49 -2.97 -11.60
N ALA A 2 19.49 -2.92 -12.95
CA ALA A 2 20.71 -3.05 -13.76
C ALA A 2 21.84 -2.03 -13.47
N ARG A 3 21.52 -0.84 -12.95
CA ARG A 3 22.51 0.18 -12.53
C ARG A 3 22.90 0.10 -11.06
N GLY A 4 22.48 -0.93 -10.33
CA GLY A 4 22.72 -1.08 -8.89
C GLY A 4 21.95 -0.13 -7.97
N ALA A 5 21.09 0.74 -8.52
CA ALA A 5 20.34 1.71 -7.73
C ALA A 5 19.35 1.02 -6.76
N PRO A 6 19.20 1.56 -5.53
CA PRO A 6 18.25 1.02 -4.55
C PRO A 6 16.80 1.06 -5.05
N VAL A 7 16.06 0.00 -4.74
CA VAL A 7 14.63 -0.09 -5.04
C VAL A 7 13.92 -0.68 -3.84
N VAL A 8 12.82 -0.05 -3.43
CA VAL A 8 11.88 -0.60 -2.44
C VAL A 8 10.52 -0.69 -3.13
N ALA A 9 10.08 -1.93 -3.39
CA ALA A 9 8.85 -2.21 -4.11
C ALA A 9 7.79 -2.75 -3.15
N ILE A 10 6.57 -2.20 -3.24
CA ILE A 10 5.47 -2.53 -2.33
C ILE A 10 4.30 -3.11 -3.13
N CYS A 11 3.75 -4.22 -2.66
CA CYS A 11 2.56 -4.88 -3.20
C CYS A 11 2.64 -5.10 -4.72
N GLY A 12 1.78 -4.50 -5.53
CA GLY A 12 1.83 -4.65 -7.00
C GLY A 12 3.21 -4.34 -7.59
N GLY A 13 3.93 -3.35 -7.04
CA GLY A 13 5.31 -3.07 -7.45
C GLY A 13 6.28 -4.21 -7.13
N PHE A 14 6.10 -4.88 -5.99
CA PHE A 14 6.88 -6.08 -5.64
C PHE A 14 6.54 -7.25 -6.57
N GLN A 15 5.26 -7.46 -6.84
CA GLN A 15 4.79 -8.53 -7.74
C GLN A 15 5.33 -8.34 -9.16
N MET A 16 5.36 -7.11 -9.66
CA MET A 16 5.97 -6.76 -10.95
C MET A 16 7.46 -7.13 -11.06
N LEU A 17 8.18 -7.25 -9.94
CA LEU A 17 9.60 -7.63 -9.95
C LEU A 17 9.84 -9.15 -10.06
N ALA A 18 8.79 -9.96 -9.98
CA ALA A 18 8.85 -11.41 -10.15
C ALA A 18 9.33 -11.83 -11.56
N ARG A 19 9.65 -13.11 -11.72
CA ARG A 19 9.87 -13.72 -13.04
C ARG A 19 8.57 -13.84 -13.81
N THR A 20 7.55 -14.40 -13.18
CA THR A 20 6.23 -14.56 -13.79
C THR A 20 5.12 -14.15 -12.83
N ILE A 21 4.04 -13.63 -13.41
CA ILE A 21 2.81 -13.28 -12.71
C ILE A 21 1.68 -14.04 -13.40
N ASP A 22 0.97 -14.88 -12.67
CA ASP A 22 -0.25 -15.52 -13.13
C ASP A 22 -1.46 -14.85 -12.50
N ASP A 23 -2.16 -14.02 -13.28
CA ASP A 23 -3.32 -13.27 -12.83
C ASP A 23 -4.59 -13.59 -13.62
N THR A 24 -5.36 -14.53 -13.08
CA THR A 24 -6.69 -14.90 -13.57
C THR A 24 -7.82 -14.20 -12.81
N ILE A 25 -7.50 -13.29 -11.87
CA ILE A 25 -8.45 -12.75 -10.89
C ILE A 25 -8.70 -11.26 -11.09
N GLU A 26 -7.67 -10.42 -11.06
CA GLU A 26 -7.83 -8.98 -11.18
C GLU A 26 -7.84 -8.54 -12.65
N SER A 27 -6.85 -8.96 -13.44
CA SER A 27 -6.77 -8.65 -14.86
C SER A 27 -7.39 -9.71 -15.77
N GLY A 28 -7.52 -10.95 -15.30
CA GLY A 28 -8.02 -12.07 -16.09
C GLY A 28 -7.13 -12.48 -17.27
N ARG A 29 -5.89 -11.97 -17.35
CA ARG A 29 -4.98 -12.21 -18.49
C ARG A 29 -4.21 -13.53 -18.38
N GLY A 30 -4.27 -14.20 -17.23
CA GLY A 30 -3.49 -15.39 -16.94
C GLY A 30 -2.00 -15.08 -16.77
N ARG A 31 -1.14 -15.99 -17.23
CA ARG A 31 0.31 -15.89 -17.03
C ARG A 31 0.97 -14.88 -17.97
N VAL A 32 1.75 -13.98 -17.39
CA VAL A 32 2.61 -13.01 -18.07
C VAL A 32 4.02 -13.01 -17.45
N ASP A 33 4.99 -12.50 -18.21
CA ASP A 33 6.33 -12.23 -17.70
C ASP A 33 6.32 -11.00 -16.80
N GLY A 34 6.99 -11.09 -15.65
CA GLY A 34 7.33 -9.95 -14.83
C GLY A 34 8.63 -9.30 -15.29
N LEU A 35 9.15 -8.35 -14.50
CA LEU A 35 10.42 -7.68 -14.81
C LEU A 35 11.65 -8.58 -14.57
N GLY A 36 11.48 -9.76 -13.97
CA GLY A 36 12.53 -10.76 -13.79
C GLY A 36 13.68 -10.30 -12.88
N VAL A 37 13.42 -9.37 -11.96
CA VAL A 37 14.43 -8.85 -11.04
C VAL A 37 14.66 -9.80 -9.87
N PHE A 38 13.60 -10.44 -9.40
CA PHE A 38 13.63 -11.51 -8.41
C PHE A 38 13.36 -12.87 -9.07
N ASP A 39 14.07 -13.91 -8.63
CA ASP A 39 13.79 -15.33 -8.87
C ASP A 39 12.67 -15.82 -7.94
N LEU A 40 11.48 -15.26 -8.18
CA LEU A 40 10.23 -15.66 -7.55
C LEU A 40 9.08 -15.60 -8.55
N ASP A 41 7.98 -16.28 -8.24
CA ASP A 41 6.77 -16.29 -9.05
C ASP A 41 5.56 -15.85 -8.22
N ILE A 42 4.66 -15.09 -8.85
CA ILE A 42 3.42 -14.61 -8.27
C ILE A 42 2.23 -15.32 -8.91
N SER A 43 1.29 -15.76 -8.10
CA SER A 43 -0.01 -16.28 -8.56
C SER A 43 -1.15 -15.61 -7.80
N PHE A 44 -2.15 -15.15 -8.52
CA PHE A 44 -3.35 -14.56 -7.96
C PHE A 44 -4.38 -15.65 -7.64
N SER A 45 -5.05 -15.48 -6.51
CA SER A 45 -6.09 -16.38 -6.03
C SER A 45 -7.35 -15.60 -5.72
N THR A 46 -8.51 -16.26 -5.82
CA THR A 46 -9.81 -15.69 -5.45
C THR A 46 -9.83 -15.19 -4.01
N ASP A 47 -9.12 -15.87 -3.11
CA ASP A 47 -9.03 -15.48 -1.71
C ASP A 47 -8.15 -14.24 -1.58
N LYS A 48 -8.75 -13.12 -1.16
CA LYS A 48 -8.01 -11.89 -0.90
C LYS A 48 -7.33 -11.97 0.46
N THR A 49 -6.03 -11.73 0.50
CA THR A 49 -5.32 -11.49 1.77
C THR A 49 -5.64 -10.07 2.22
N LEU A 50 -6.32 -9.95 3.36
CA LEU A 50 -6.59 -8.68 4.04
C LEU A 50 -6.35 -8.83 5.54
N ARG A 51 -5.25 -8.28 6.05
CA ARG A 51 -4.92 -8.39 7.47
C ARG A 51 -3.96 -7.30 7.94
N GLN A 52 -4.02 -6.98 9.23
CA GLN A 52 -2.94 -6.29 9.92
C GLN A 52 -1.82 -7.28 10.22
N VAL A 53 -0.59 -6.79 10.21
CA VAL A 53 0.61 -7.64 10.34
C VAL A 53 1.61 -7.01 11.31
N SER A 54 2.33 -7.86 12.01
CA SER A 54 3.44 -7.50 12.88
C SER A 54 4.60 -8.47 12.68
N GLY A 55 5.81 -7.98 12.87
CA GLY A 55 7.00 -8.78 12.64
C GLY A 55 8.28 -8.01 12.89
N THR A 56 9.35 -8.55 12.32
CA THR A 56 10.69 -7.99 12.44
C THR A 56 11.30 -7.80 11.06
N GLY A 57 11.79 -6.61 10.79
CA GLY A 57 12.52 -6.27 9.57
C GLY A 57 13.83 -5.62 9.94
N ARG A 58 14.95 -6.22 9.52
CA ARG A 58 16.29 -5.63 9.72
C ARG A 58 16.62 -5.32 11.19
N GLY A 59 16.14 -6.18 12.10
CA GLY A 59 16.33 -6.04 13.54
C GLY A 59 15.35 -5.07 14.23
N GLU A 60 14.45 -4.43 13.49
CA GLU A 60 13.44 -3.52 14.04
C GLU A 60 12.08 -4.21 14.12
N ARG A 61 11.34 -3.95 15.20
CA ARG A 61 9.91 -4.31 15.26
C ARG A 61 9.15 -3.41 14.29
N ILE A 62 8.34 -4.05 13.46
CA ILE A 62 7.56 -3.39 12.42
C ILE A 62 6.13 -3.90 12.41
N GLY A 63 5.21 -3.02 12.06
CA GLY A 63 3.83 -3.35 11.74
C GLY A 63 3.41 -2.80 10.38
N GLY A 64 2.28 -3.27 9.90
CA GLY A 64 1.73 -2.85 8.62
C GLY A 64 0.41 -3.55 8.34
N TYR A 65 0.08 -3.65 7.06
CA TYR A 65 -1.05 -4.44 6.61
C TYR A 65 -0.81 -5.02 5.21
N GLU A 66 -1.56 -6.06 4.89
CA GLU A 66 -1.62 -6.65 3.56
C GLU A 66 -3.01 -6.46 2.97
N ILE A 67 -3.07 -6.20 1.66
CA ILE A 67 -4.30 -6.10 0.89
C ILE A 67 -4.06 -6.50 -0.57
N HIS A 68 -4.07 -7.81 -0.86
CA HIS A 68 -3.69 -8.31 -2.18
C HIS A 68 -4.30 -9.68 -2.49
N HIS A 69 -4.42 -9.99 -3.78
CA HIS A 69 -4.78 -11.32 -4.28
C HIS A 69 -3.54 -12.14 -4.67
N GLY A 70 -2.50 -11.47 -5.19
CA GLY A 70 -1.26 -12.11 -5.64
C GLY A 70 -0.38 -12.59 -4.50
N ARG A 71 0.03 -13.86 -4.53
CA ARG A 71 0.90 -14.49 -3.53
C ARG A 71 2.18 -15.00 -4.17
N VAL A 72 3.27 -15.01 -3.40
CA VAL A 72 4.49 -15.73 -3.79
C VAL A 72 4.22 -17.24 -3.73
N VAL A 73 4.40 -17.94 -4.85
CA VAL A 73 4.23 -19.41 -4.94
C VAL A 73 5.56 -20.16 -5.05
N GLY A 74 6.67 -19.42 -5.15
CA GLY A 74 8.03 -19.93 -5.08
C GLY A 74 9.01 -18.76 -5.06
N SER A 75 10.06 -18.86 -4.24
CA SER A 75 11.12 -17.84 -4.16
C SER A 75 12.46 -18.49 -3.85
N ARG A 76 13.51 -18.03 -4.52
CA ARG A 76 14.91 -18.31 -4.15
C ARG A 76 15.63 -17.07 -3.59
N GLU A 77 14.87 -16.03 -3.27
CA GLU A 77 15.39 -14.81 -2.68
C GLU A 77 15.59 -14.94 -1.18
N ASP A 78 16.51 -14.14 -0.66
CA ASP A 78 16.62 -13.95 0.78
C ASP A 78 15.38 -13.24 1.33
N THR A 79 14.95 -13.66 2.51
CA THR A 79 13.80 -13.08 3.22
C THR A 79 14.12 -11.67 3.71
N TRP A 80 13.24 -10.70 3.43
CA TRP A 80 13.43 -9.32 3.89
C TRP A 80 12.80 -9.04 5.25
N ILE A 81 11.63 -9.64 5.51
CA ILE A 81 10.81 -9.46 6.71
C ILE A 81 10.44 -10.82 7.28
N VAL A 82 10.42 -10.94 8.59
CA VAL A 82 9.84 -12.10 9.28
C VAL A 82 8.53 -11.66 9.92
N ASP A 83 7.42 -12.11 9.35
CA ASP A 83 6.07 -12.04 9.91
C ASP A 83 5.97 -12.97 11.12
N ASP A 84 5.39 -12.48 12.22
CA ASP A 84 5.26 -13.25 13.46
C ASP A 84 4.33 -14.49 13.30
N VAL A 85 3.40 -14.45 12.35
CA VAL A 85 2.37 -15.47 12.11
C VAL A 85 2.69 -16.28 10.85
N ALA A 86 2.96 -15.60 9.73
CA ALA A 86 3.15 -16.23 8.42
C ALA A 86 4.60 -16.63 8.12
N GLY A 87 5.56 -16.18 8.94
CA GLY A 87 6.98 -16.46 8.74
C GLY A 87 7.61 -15.56 7.67
N PRO A 88 8.42 -16.10 6.74
CA PRO A 88 9.12 -15.31 5.72
C PRO A 88 8.18 -14.45 4.86
N GLU A 89 8.51 -13.17 4.70
CA GLU A 89 7.80 -12.24 3.84
C GLU A 89 8.77 -11.31 3.09
N GLY A 90 8.41 -11.04 1.83
CA GLY A 90 9.19 -10.20 0.94
C GLY A 90 10.48 -10.86 0.48
N ALA A 91 11.25 -10.11 -0.30
CA ALA A 91 12.49 -10.56 -0.92
C ALA A 91 13.54 -9.45 -0.88
N VAL A 92 14.81 -9.84 -0.77
CA VAL A 92 15.96 -8.95 -0.94
C VAL A 92 17.00 -9.55 -1.89
N ARG A 93 17.46 -8.73 -2.83
CA ARG A 93 18.55 -9.04 -3.78
C ARG A 93 19.40 -7.80 -4.00
N GLY A 94 20.57 -7.77 -3.36
CA GLY A 94 21.43 -6.59 -3.37
C GLY A 94 20.68 -5.36 -2.84
N ALA A 95 20.63 -4.27 -3.63
CA ALA A 95 19.94 -3.04 -3.26
C ALA A 95 18.42 -3.05 -3.55
N VAL A 96 17.87 -4.15 -4.08
CA VAL A 96 16.44 -4.31 -4.39
C VAL A 96 15.75 -5.05 -3.26
N ARG A 97 14.67 -4.46 -2.75
CA ARG A 97 13.84 -5.00 -1.67
C ARG A 97 12.39 -4.95 -2.10
N GLY A 98 11.62 -5.99 -1.80
CA GLY A 98 10.21 -6.07 -2.15
C GLY A 98 9.38 -6.75 -1.07
N THR A 99 8.13 -6.34 -0.89
CA THR A 99 7.18 -6.97 0.05
C THR A 99 5.74 -6.63 -0.30
N HIS A 100 4.81 -7.50 0.10
CA HIS A 100 3.37 -7.24 0.10
C HIS A 100 2.92 -6.29 1.22
N TRP A 101 3.72 -6.11 2.27
CA TRP A 101 3.35 -5.28 3.40
C TRP A 101 3.31 -3.79 3.04
N HIS A 102 2.17 -3.17 3.30
CA HIS A 102 2.01 -1.73 3.29
C HIS A 102 2.29 -1.14 4.67
N GLY A 103 2.52 0.18 4.74
CA GLY A 103 2.71 0.90 6.00
C GLY A 103 4.11 0.76 6.62
N LEU A 104 5.02 -0.01 6.02
CA LEU A 104 6.38 -0.19 6.54
C LEU A 104 7.11 1.11 6.87
N LEU A 105 6.99 2.14 6.01
CA LEU A 105 7.65 3.43 6.22
C LEU A 105 7.02 4.27 7.34
N ALA A 106 5.86 3.89 7.86
CA ALA A 106 5.29 4.52 9.06
C ALA A 106 6.03 4.09 10.34
N ASN A 107 6.75 2.96 10.32
CA ASN A 107 7.57 2.51 11.43
C ASN A 107 8.84 3.35 11.50
N ASP A 108 8.95 4.23 12.49
CA ASP A 108 9.98 5.26 12.52
C ASP A 108 11.41 4.71 12.58
N ALA A 109 11.69 3.74 13.46
CA ALA A 109 13.02 3.15 13.58
C ALA A 109 13.45 2.44 12.28
N PHE A 110 12.56 1.61 11.74
CA PHE A 110 12.78 0.92 10.46
C PHE A 110 12.97 1.91 9.30
N ARG A 111 12.09 2.91 9.14
CA ARG A 111 12.20 3.93 8.09
C ARG A 111 13.55 4.64 8.16
N ARG A 112 13.96 5.07 9.36
CA ARG A 112 15.22 5.80 9.54
C ARG A 112 16.42 4.94 9.13
N ARG A 113 16.44 3.67 9.56
CA ARG A 113 17.48 2.71 9.20
C ARG A 113 17.51 2.45 7.70
N LEU A 114 16.35 2.17 7.10
CA LEU A 114 16.22 1.92 5.66
C LEU A 114 16.70 3.11 4.83
N LEU A 115 16.27 4.33 5.15
CA LEU A 115 16.67 5.53 4.39
C LEU A 115 18.18 5.80 4.49
N THR A 116 18.78 5.57 5.66
CA THR A 116 20.22 5.72 5.86
C THR A 116 21.01 4.78 4.94
N GLU A 117 20.54 3.56 4.78
CA GLU A 117 21.21 2.58 3.92
C GLU A 117 20.94 2.79 2.45
N VAL A 118 19.70 3.13 2.07
CA VAL A 118 19.37 3.51 0.69
C VAL A 118 20.24 4.69 0.25
N ALA A 119 20.47 5.68 1.13
CA ALA A 119 21.37 6.78 0.84
C ALA A 119 22.82 6.32 0.65
N ALA A 120 23.31 5.41 1.49
CA ALA A 120 24.65 4.84 1.36
C ALA A 120 24.81 4.03 0.05
N GLU A 121 23.85 3.17 -0.27
CA GLU A 121 23.82 2.37 -1.51
C GLU A 121 23.70 3.23 -2.77
N ALA A 122 22.99 4.36 -2.68
CA ALA A 122 22.91 5.34 -3.76
C ALA A 122 24.14 6.27 -3.85
N GLY A 123 25.12 6.14 -2.95
CA GLY A 123 26.32 6.99 -2.93
C GLY A 123 26.05 8.44 -2.50
N VAL A 124 24.93 8.70 -1.82
CA VAL A 124 24.57 10.04 -1.33
C VAL A 124 25.43 10.40 -0.12
N ARG A 125 26.36 11.34 -0.32
CA ARG A 125 27.22 11.86 0.76
C ARG A 125 26.47 12.88 1.61
N GLY A 126 26.68 12.85 2.92
CA GLY A 126 26.10 13.82 3.85
C GLY A 126 24.61 13.66 4.12
N PHE A 127 24.01 12.52 3.72
CA PHE A 127 22.62 12.22 4.08
C PHE A 127 22.46 12.22 5.60
N ARG A 128 21.45 12.96 6.09
CA ARG A 128 21.07 13.00 7.50
C ARG A 128 19.61 12.61 7.61
N VAL A 129 19.36 11.53 8.34
CA VAL A 129 18.00 11.07 8.59
C VAL A 129 17.27 12.02 9.54
N ALA A 130 15.98 12.25 9.30
CA ALA A 130 15.13 13.02 10.20
C ALA A 130 14.77 12.19 11.46
N GLY A 131 15.51 12.45 12.55
CA GLY A 131 15.40 11.69 13.80
C GLY A 131 14.13 12.00 14.62
N ASP A 132 13.56 13.18 14.43
CA ASP A 132 12.39 13.72 15.14
C ASP A 132 11.06 13.48 14.43
N THR A 133 11.10 13.06 13.17
CA THR A 133 9.90 12.75 12.40
C THR A 133 9.23 11.50 12.97
N ALA A 134 8.03 11.68 13.53
CA ALA A 134 7.15 10.61 13.98
C ALA A 134 5.90 10.56 13.09
N VAL A 135 5.83 9.55 12.21
CA VAL A 135 4.78 9.50 11.16
C VAL A 135 3.39 9.41 11.75
N GLU A 136 3.20 8.56 12.77
CA GLU A 136 1.89 8.42 13.42
C GLU A 136 1.46 9.72 14.11
N GLY A 137 2.42 10.46 14.70
CA GLY A 137 2.16 11.78 15.27
C GLY A 137 1.75 12.81 14.22
N ILE A 138 2.39 12.80 13.04
CA ILE A 138 2.02 13.67 11.90
C ILE A 138 0.61 13.33 11.42
N ARG A 139 0.33 12.04 11.20
CA ARG A 139 -0.97 11.55 10.75
C ARG A 139 -2.08 11.95 11.71
N ARG A 140 -1.85 11.79 13.02
CA ARG A 140 -2.81 12.19 14.05
C ARG A 140 -3.13 13.68 13.98
N ARG A 141 -2.11 14.53 13.89
CA ARG A 141 -2.33 15.99 13.74
C ARG A 141 -3.14 16.36 12.51
N GLN A 142 -2.96 15.64 11.39
CA GLN A 142 -3.77 15.86 10.19
C GLN A 142 -5.24 15.47 10.42
N VAL A 143 -5.50 14.37 11.12
CA VAL A 143 -6.85 13.96 11.52
C VAL A 143 -7.48 14.99 12.45
N ASP A 144 -6.74 15.44 13.46
CA ASP A 144 -7.20 16.48 14.38
C ASP A 144 -7.55 17.77 13.63
N THR A 145 -6.71 18.19 12.68
CA THR A 145 -6.98 19.37 11.83
C THR A 145 -8.27 19.23 11.03
N MET A 146 -8.53 18.04 10.46
CA MET A 146 -9.78 17.79 9.73
C MET A 146 -10.99 17.79 10.68
N ALA A 147 -10.84 17.25 11.89
CA ALA A 147 -11.89 17.27 12.91
C ALA A 147 -12.22 18.69 13.35
N ASP A 148 -11.21 19.53 13.57
CA ASP A 148 -11.39 20.94 13.95
C ASP A 148 -12.12 21.72 12.85
N LEU A 149 -11.71 21.55 11.57
CA LEU A 149 -12.40 22.19 10.44
C LEU A 149 -13.87 21.76 10.31
N VAL A 150 -14.15 20.47 10.55
CA VAL A 150 -15.52 19.95 10.57
C VAL A 150 -16.31 20.59 11.71
N ALA A 151 -15.75 20.63 12.91
CA ALA A 151 -16.43 21.19 14.09
C ALA A 151 -16.66 22.71 14.00
N GLU A 152 -15.73 23.45 13.39
CA GLU A 152 -15.83 24.90 13.25
C GLU A 152 -16.79 25.33 12.15
N HIS A 153 -16.89 24.55 11.07
CA HIS A 153 -17.58 24.97 9.86
C HIS A 153 -18.87 24.20 9.53
N LEU A 154 -19.18 23.12 10.25
CA LEU A 154 -20.44 22.39 10.09
C LEU A 154 -21.35 22.55 11.31
N ASP A 155 -22.67 22.53 11.08
CA ASP A 155 -23.66 22.36 12.14
C ASP A 155 -23.56 20.91 12.67
N MET A 156 -22.71 20.73 13.68
CA MET A 156 -22.47 19.41 14.27
C MET A 156 -23.73 18.83 14.91
N ASP A 157 -24.64 19.66 15.41
CA ASP A 157 -25.92 19.17 15.93
C ASP A 157 -26.79 18.62 14.79
N ALA A 158 -26.82 19.26 13.62
CA ALA A 158 -27.51 18.73 12.44
C ALA A 158 -26.90 17.42 11.95
N VAL A 159 -25.57 17.32 11.91
CA VAL A 159 -24.88 16.07 11.54
C VAL A 159 -25.21 14.95 12.52
N MET A 160 -25.15 15.23 13.83
CA MET A 160 -25.47 14.23 14.86
C MET A 160 -26.94 13.82 14.82
N ARG A 161 -27.87 14.75 14.54
CA ARG A 161 -29.28 14.42 14.28
C ARG A 161 -29.40 13.47 13.09
N LEU A 162 -28.75 13.75 11.96
CA LEU A 162 -28.78 12.87 10.78
C LEU A 162 -28.25 11.47 11.07
N ILE A 163 -27.16 11.34 11.83
CA ILE A 163 -26.59 10.05 12.22
C ILE A 163 -27.57 9.28 13.13
N ALA A 164 -28.20 9.96 14.09
CA ALA A 164 -29.07 9.34 15.07
C ALA A 164 -30.46 8.98 14.53
N THR A 165 -31.04 9.84 13.70
CA THR A 165 -32.44 9.73 13.27
C THR A 165 -32.61 9.45 11.78
N GLY A 166 -31.53 9.42 11.01
CA GLY A 166 -31.57 9.32 9.56
C GLY A 166 -31.94 10.64 8.86
N PRO A 167 -31.87 10.68 7.53
CA PRO A 167 -32.27 11.84 6.75
C PRO A 167 -33.79 12.08 6.82
N PRO A 168 -34.26 13.34 6.68
CA PRO A 168 -35.67 13.62 6.52
C PRO A 168 -36.27 12.82 5.36
N ALA A 169 -37.49 12.32 5.50
CA ALA A 169 -38.18 11.61 4.41
C ALA A 169 -38.37 12.45 3.14
N SER A 170 -38.33 13.79 3.28
CA SER A 170 -38.42 14.76 2.19
C SER A 170 -37.06 15.11 1.56
N ALA A 171 -35.95 14.55 2.06
CA ALA A 171 -34.63 14.86 1.52
C ALA A 171 -34.50 14.33 0.09
N PRO A 172 -33.94 15.11 -0.85
CA PRO A 172 -33.69 14.63 -2.20
C PRO A 172 -32.71 13.45 -2.14
N VAL A 173 -33.08 12.34 -2.78
CA VAL A 173 -32.25 11.12 -2.85
C VAL A 173 -31.52 11.11 -4.19
N ILE A 174 -30.19 11.07 -4.14
CA ILE A 174 -29.39 10.74 -5.32
C ILE A 174 -29.42 9.21 -5.47
N ARG A 175 -30.09 8.71 -6.51
CA ARG A 175 -30.07 7.29 -6.87
C ARG A 175 -29.03 7.08 -7.96
N HIS A 176 -28.03 6.27 -7.66
CA HIS A 176 -27.15 5.72 -8.68
C HIS A 176 -27.52 4.26 -8.90
N HIS A 177 -27.68 3.89 -10.16
CA HIS A 177 -27.86 2.51 -10.59
C HIS A 177 -26.54 2.07 -11.21
N LEU A 178 -26.01 0.94 -10.78
CA LEU A 178 -24.99 0.24 -11.54
C LEU A 178 -25.72 -0.46 -12.67
N ASP A 179 -25.52 0.02 -13.89
CA ASP A 179 -26.06 -0.60 -15.09
C ASP A 179 -25.28 -1.91 -15.35
N PRO A 180 -25.92 -3.09 -15.20
CA PRO A 180 -25.22 -4.37 -15.34
C PRO A 180 -24.71 -4.64 -16.76
N ASP A 181 -25.18 -3.87 -17.76
CA ASP A 181 -24.83 -4.04 -19.18
C ASP A 181 -23.88 -2.95 -19.72
N ALA A 182 -23.36 -2.04 -18.87
CA ALA A 182 -22.42 -1.00 -19.30
C ALA A 182 -20.99 -1.54 -19.54
N GLY A 183 -20.87 -2.43 -20.53
CA GLY A 183 -19.63 -2.70 -21.22
C GLY A 183 -19.18 -1.48 -22.02
N SER A 184 -17.98 -0.99 -21.71
CA SER A 184 -17.14 -0.06 -22.49
C SER A 184 -17.59 1.41 -22.66
N ALA A 185 -16.74 2.30 -22.15
CA ALA A 185 -16.53 3.72 -22.47
C ALA A 185 -17.71 4.70 -22.27
N GLN A 186 -17.73 5.35 -21.09
CA GLN A 186 -18.27 6.72 -20.99
C GLN A 186 -17.11 7.72 -21.03
N THR A 187 -16.93 8.34 -22.19
CA THR A 187 -16.08 9.52 -22.37
C THR A 187 -16.76 10.70 -21.69
N LEU A 188 -16.17 11.22 -20.61
CA LEU A 188 -16.58 12.48 -20.00
C LEU A 188 -16.19 13.63 -20.92
N SER A 189 -17.16 14.25 -21.59
CA SER A 189 -16.99 15.56 -22.22
C SER A 189 -17.35 16.66 -21.21
N TRP A 190 -16.44 17.60 -21.01
CA TRP A 190 -16.71 18.85 -20.32
C TRP A 190 -17.18 19.88 -21.36
N PRO A 191 -18.23 20.67 -21.10
CA PRO A 191 -18.51 21.85 -21.92
C PRO A 191 -17.39 22.86 -21.65
N ASN A 192 -16.63 23.20 -22.68
CA ASN A 192 -15.88 24.45 -22.69
C ASN A 192 -16.91 25.57 -22.90
N ASP A 193 -17.07 26.40 -21.87
CA ASP A 193 -17.30 27.84 -22.00
C ASP A 193 -16.33 28.56 -21.04
#